data_AF-A0A5N6R145-F1
#
_entry.id   AF-A0A5N6R145-F1
#
_cell.length_a   1.000
_cell.length_b   1.000
_cell.length_c   1.000
_cell.angle_alpha   90.00
_cell.angle_beta   90.00
_cell.angle_gamma   90.00
#
_symmetry.space_group_name_H-M   'P 1'
#
loop_
_entity.id
_entity.type
_entity.pdbx_description
1 polymer ?
#
loop_
_entity_poly.entity_id
_entity_poly.type
_entity_poly.pdbx_seq_one_letter_code
_entity_poly.pdbx_strand_id
1 'polypeptide(L)'
;MAATRQLRSPSTQNPKLPHFHSHSHSHVLESLSRPSEIKFSKKKIRSHGIRCDITSFDFDKPQNWADPIRLMHTSSPSHSSSSVPMAARNSPPKNMKKVCLFYCAETKALAERVAAESDAIELRGITWRTFDDGFPNLFIPNAQGIRGQHVAFLASFSSPGLIFEQLSVVYALPKLFVSSFTLVLPFFPTGTSERMEDEGDVATAFTLARILSHIPISRGGPTSLVTFDIHALQERFYFGDNILPCFESGIPLLKSRLQELPDSDNISIAFPDDGAWKRFHKQLQHFPTIVCAKVREGDKRIVRIKEGDPAGRHVVIVDDLVQSGGTLIECQRVLAAHGATKISAYVTHGIFPNRSWERFERDNGGNPENGLTYFWITDSCPLTVTAVKNKPPFEVLSLAGSIAAALQI
;
A
#
# COMPACT_ATOMS: atom_id res chain seq x y z
N MET A 1 -5.27 -58.33 -40.67
CA MET A 1 -4.24 -58.93 -41.56
C MET A 1 -3.63 -57.77 -42.34
N ALA A 2 -2.58 -57.12 -41.82
CA ALA A 2 -1.16 -57.45 -41.96
C ALA A 2 -0.51 -56.74 -43.17
N ALA A 3 0.30 -55.70 -42.90
CA ALA A 3 1.63 -55.49 -43.49
C ALA A 3 2.30 -54.19 -42.95
N THR A 4 3.11 -54.40 -41.92
CA THR A 4 4.37 -53.77 -41.49
C THR A 4 4.97 -52.59 -42.27
N ARG A 5 5.35 -51.51 -41.55
CA ARG A 5 6.70 -50.91 -41.65
C ARG A 5 7.06 -50.03 -40.44
N GLN A 6 8.26 -50.28 -39.91
CA GLN A 6 8.91 -49.63 -38.76
C GLN A 6 9.41 -48.21 -39.08
N LEU A 7 9.37 -47.32 -38.08
CA LEU A 7 10.11 -46.06 -38.07
C LEU A 7 11.27 -46.13 -37.07
N ARG A 8 12.47 -45.81 -37.56
CA ARG A 8 13.72 -45.63 -36.82
C ARG A 8 13.79 -44.23 -36.21
N SER A 9 14.39 -44.14 -35.02
CA SER A 9 14.89 -42.93 -34.39
C SER A 9 16.28 -42.52 -34.93
N PRO A 10 16.67 -41.24 -34.74
CA PRO A 10 18.07 -40.90 -34.58
C PRO A 10 18.37 -40.19 -33.24
N SER A 11 19.59 -40.46 -32.81
CA SER A 11 20.39 -40.02 -31.68
C SER A 11 20.74 -38.52 -31.63
N THR A 12 20.95 -37.96 -30.44
CA THR A 12 22.28 -37.57 -29.86
C THR A 12 22.10 -36.75 -28.57
N GLN A 13 22.59 -37.32 -27.45
CA GLN A 13 23.69 -36.82 -26.58
C GLN A 13 23.31 -35.78 -25.51
N ASN A 14 23.40 -36.22 -24.24
CA ASN A 14 23.55 -35.39 -23.05
C ASN A 14 24.65 -36.00 -22.16
N PRO A 15 25.57 -35.21 -21.56
CA PRO A 15 26.69 -35.74 -20.78
C PRO A 15 26.33 -36.04 -19.31
N LYS A 16 27.13 -36.95 -18.74
CA LYS A 16 27.02 -37.65 -17.45
C LYS A 16 27.38 -36.79 -16.23
N LEU A 17 26.76 -37.09 -15.09
CA LEU A 17 27.24 -36.85 -13.72
C LEU A 17 27.49 -38.22 -13.03
N PRO A 18 28.48 -38.36 -12.12
CA PRO A 18 28.88 -39.67 -11.62
C PRO A 18 28.14 -40.11 -10.34
N HIS A 19 27.94 -41.43 -10.25
CA HIS A 19 27.45 -42.19 -9.11
C HIS A 19 28.46 -42.27 -7.96
N PHE A 20 27.95 -42.37 -6.72
CA PHE A 20 28.67 -42.99 -5.61
C PHE A 20 27.82 -44.07 -4.93
N HIS A 21 28.51 -45.17 -4.60
CA HIS A 21 27.99 -46.48 -4.19
C HIS A 21 27.46 -46.52 -2.75
N SER A 22 26.45 -47.37 -2.56
CA SER A 22 25.96 -47.87 -1.28
C SER A 22 26.80 -49.05 -0.78
N HIS A 23 27.20 -49.03 0.49
CA HIS A 23 27.59 -50.24 1.22
C HIS A 23 26.88 -50.31 2.58
N SER A 24 26.23 -51.46 2.77
CA SER A 24 25.61 -51.95 4.00
C SER A 24 26.65 -52.62 4.91
N HIS A 25 26.57 -52.39 6.23
CA HIS A 25 26.96 -53.39 7.22
C HIS A 25 26.14 -53.22 8.51
N SER A 26 25.52 -54.31 8.91
CA SER A 26 24.86 -54.57 10.19
C SER A 26 25.87 -55.10 11.22
N HIS A 27 25.80 -54.65 12.48
CA HIS A 27 25.60 -55.53 13.66
C HIS A 27 25.78 -54.79 15.01
N VAL A 28 25.01 -55.30 15.98
CA VAL A 28 25.14 -55.29 17.45
C VAL A 28 24.47 -54.16 18.25
N LEU A 29 23.40 -54.57 18.92
CA LEU A 29 22.73 -53.96 20.07
C LEU A 29 23.64 -53.99 21.31
N GLU A 30 23.75 -52.85 22.00
CA GLU A 30 24.02 -52.85 23.44
C GLU A 30 23.30 -51.68 24.11
N SER A 31 22.75 -51.98 25.27
CA SER A 31 21.81 -51.22 26.08
C SER A 31 22.37 -49.90 26.61
N LEU A 32 21.63 -48.81 26.46
CA LEU A 32 21.84 -47.57 27.21
C LEU A 32 20.60 -47.18 28.02
N SER A 33 20.90 -46.97 29.29
CA SER A 33 20.05 -46.74 30.44
C SER A 33 19.30 -45.40 30.38
N ARG A 34 18.10 -45.39 30.98
CA ARG A 34 17.22 -44.21 31.19
C ARG A 34 17.97 -43.00 31.78
N PRO A 35 17.73 -41.76 31.30
CA PRO A 35 18.14 -40.57 32.05
C PRO A 35 17.19 -40.30 33.21
N SER A 36 17.77 -40.17 34.40
CA SER A 36 17.14 -39.85 35.67
C SER A 36 16.53 -38.45 35.73
N GLU A 37 15.37 -38.35 36.38
CA GLU A 37 14.67 -37.12 36.78
C GLU A 37 15.60 -36.13 37.52
N ILE A 38 15.71 -34.91 36.98
CA ILE A 38 16.39 -33.80 37.66
C ILE A 38 15.38 -33.14 38.61
N LYS A 39 15.54 -33.38 39.91
CA LYS A 39 14.81 -32.69 40.97
C LYS A 39 15.39 -31.29 41.18
N PHE A 40 14.62 -30.25 40.82
CA PHE A 40 14.93 -28.87 41.21
C PHE A 40 14.62 -28.64 42.70
N SER A 41 15.66 -28.33 43.47
CA SER A 41 15.59 -27.95 44.87
C SER A 41 15.13 -26.49 45.02
N LYS A 42 14.06 -26.27 45.80
CA LYS A 42 13.54 -24.95 46.17
C LYS A 42 14.55 -24.24 47.07
N LYS A 43 15.37 -23.34 46.51
CA LYS A 43 16.11 -22.34 47.29
C LYS A 43 15.24 -21.09 47.51
N LYS A 44 15.09 -20.75 48.79
CA LYS A 44 14.33 -19.63 49.35
C LYS A 44 15.03 -18.31 48.97
N ILE A 45 14.44 -17.54 48.04
CA ILE A 45 14.88 -16.17 47.75
C ILE A 45 14.18 -15.23 48.75
N ARG A 46 14.97 -14.46 49.50
CA ARG A 46 14.48 -13.40 50.39
C ARG A 46 13.95 -12.23 49.54
N SER A 47 12.65 -12.01 49.56
CA SER A 47 12.01 -10.81 49.01
C SER A 47 12.32 -9.61 49.90
N HIS A 48 13.12 -8.66 49.41
CA HIS A 48 13.14 -7.30 49.96
C HIS A 48 11.94 -6.56 49.38
N GLY A 49 10.89 -6.40 50.18
CA GLY A 49 9.72 -5.60 49.83
C GLY A 49 10.10 -4.12 49.83
N ILE A 50 10.15 -3.51 48.65
CA ILE A 50 10.08 -2.06 48.50
C ILE A 50 8.58 -1.72 48.52
N ARG A 51 8.16 -1.05 49.59
CA ARG A 51 6.80 -0.57 49.79
C ARG A 51 6.61 0.71 48.95
N CYS A 52 5.77 0.63 47.93
CA CYS A 52 5.34 1.77 47.13
C CYS A 52 3.98 2.19 47.69
N ASP A 53 3.93 3.29 48.45
CA ASP A 53 2.69 3.84 48.97
C ASP A 53 1.96 4.57 47.83
N ILE A 54 0.96 3.90 47.26
CA ILE A 54 -0.05 4.54 46.39
C ILE A 54 -1.07 5.18 47.32
N THR A 55 -1.09 6.50 47.39
CA THR A 55 -2.17 7.25 48.04
C THR A 55 -3.40 7.19 47.14
N SER A 56 -4.46 6.59 47.66
CA SER A 56 -5.80 6.57 47.06
C SER A 56 -6.36 7.98 46.98
N PHE A 57 -6.83 8.38 45.79
CA PHE A 57 -7.63 9.57 45.60
C PHE A 57 -9.07 9.28 46.01
N ASP A 58 -9.55 9.97 47.04
CA ASP A 58 -10.96 9.98 47.43
C ASP A 58 -11.77 10.80 46.42
N PHE A 59 -12.76 10.15 45.81
CA PHE A 59 -13.86 10.79 45.08
C PHE A 59 -14.98 11.07 46.09
N ASP A 60 -15.23 12.34 46.42
CA ASP A 60 -16.56 12.85 46.76
C ASP A 60 -16.52 14.37 47.05
N LYS A 61 -17.01 15.18 46.09
CA LYS A 61 -17.93 16.33 46.28
C LYS A 61 -18.09 17.15 44.99
N PRO A 62 -19.31 17.64 44.67
CA PRO A 62 -19.58 18.40 43.46
C PRO A 62 -19.33 19.89 43.69
N GLN A 63 -18.62 20.55 42.76
CA GLN A 63 -18.38 21.99 42.84
C GLN A 63 -19.19 22.73 41.76
N ASN A 64 -20.22 23.45 42.23
CA ASN A 64 -21.03 24.39 41.48
C ASN A 64 -20.17 25.55 40.98
N TRP A 65 -20.20 25.81 39.66
CA TRP A 65 -19.74 27.08 39.08
C TRP A 65 -20.90 28.06 39.02
N ALA A 66 -20.91 29.03 39.93
CA ALA A 66 -21.63 30.28 39.78
C ALA A 66 -20.72 31.40 40.28
N ASP A 67 -20.37 32.33 39.40
CA ASP A 67 -19.88 33.65 39.78
C ASP A 67 -20.25 34.68 38.69
N PRO A 68 -20.35 35.98 39.05
CA PRO A 68 -21.46 36.81 38.61
C PRO A 68 -21.08 37.88 37.58
N ILE A 69 -22.12 38.32 36.88
CA ILE A 69 -22.15 39.48 35.97
C ILE A 69 -21.64 40.73 36.68
N ARG A 70 -20.66 41.41 36.07
CA ARG A 70 -20.32 42.79 36.41
C ARG A 70 -20.22 43.64 35.13
N LEU A 71 -21.27 44.42 34.89
CA LEU A 71 -21.29 45.57 33.98
C LEU A 71 -20.26 46.61 34.45
N MET A 72 -19.45 47.14 33.53
CA MET A 72 -18.90 48.50 33.65
C MET A 72 -18.82 49.17 32.27
N HIS A 73 -19.13 50.46 32.32
CA HIS A 73 -19.48 51.41 31.27
C HIS A 73 -18.44 51.68 30.17
N THR A 74 -19.00 52.03 29.02
CA THR A 74 -18.38 52.67 27.85
C THR A 74 -17.86 54.08 28.14
N SER A 75 -16.63 54.37 27.72
CA SER A 75 -16.18 55.74 27.46
C SER A 75 -15.34 55.79 26.18
N SER A 76 -15.70 56.72 25.29
CA SER A 76 -15.03 57.00 24.02
C SER A 76 -13.80 57.89 24.23
N PRO A 77 -12.81 57.83 23.33
CA PRO A 77 -12.12 59.07 22.98
C PRO A 77 -12.00 59.31 21.46
N SER A 78 -12.37 60.54 21.13
CA SER A 78 -12.04 61.43 20.01
C SER A 78 -11.03 61.02 18.94
N HIS A 79 -11.45 61.31 17.70
CA HIS A 79 -10.67 61.44 16.47
C HIS A 79 -9.39 62.29 16.62
N SER A 80 -8.29 61.78 16.08
CA SER A 80 -7.22 62.61 15.52
C SER A 80 -6.80 62.01 14.17
N SER A 81 -6.90 62.82 13.12
CA SER A 81 -6.55 62.49 11.74
C SER A 81 -5.05 62.70 11.53
N SER A 82 -4.29 61.63 11.34
CA SER A 82 -2.95 61.69 10.78
C SER A 82 -2.89 60.87 9.48
N SER A 83 -2.88 61.59 8.37
CA SER A 83 -2.68 61.05 7.03
C SER A 83 -1.23 60.63 6.85
N VAL A 84 -0.97 59.32 6.83
CA VAL A 84 0.32 58.74 6.41
C VAL A 84 0.18 58.29 4.94
N PRO A 85 1.11 58.64 4.04
CA PRO A 85 1.00 58.23 2.65
C PRO A 85 1.21 56.71 2.53
N MET A 86 0.24 56.04 1.91
CA MET A 86 0.32 54.64 1.51
C MET A 86 1.35 54.50 0.37
N ALA A 87 2.62 54.31 0.73
CA ALA A 87 3.57 53.71 -0.19
C ALA A 87 3.15 52.24 -0.37
N ALA A 88 2.68 51.90 -1.56
CA ALA A 88 2.47 50.52 -1.97
C ALA A 88 3.80 49.76 -1.84
N ARG A 89 3.96 49.05 -0.72
CA ARG A 89 4.97 48.01 -0.59
C ARG A 89 4.51 46.88 -1.51
N ASN A 90 5.06 46.85 -2.73
CA ASN A 90 5.23 45.59 -3.43
C ASN A 90 6.11 44.71 -2.53
N SER A 91 5.47 43.92 -1.67
CA SER A 91 6.12 42.79 -1.03
C SER A 91 6.68 41.93 -2.16
N PRO A 92 7.96 41.52 -2.13
CA PRO A 92 8.44 40.50 -3.05
C PRO A 92 7.52 39.27 -2.92
N PRO A 93 7.25 38.53 -4.02
CA PRO A 93 6.42 37.33 -3.93
C PRO A 93 6.98 36.47 -2.79
N LYS A 94 6.12 36.10 -1.82
CA LYS A 94 6.48 35.15 -0.78
C LYS A 94 7.16 33.99 -1.48
N ASN A 95 8.43 33.73 -1.15
CA ASN A 95 9.20 32.65 -1.75
C ASN A 95 8.47 31.36 -1.36
N MET A 96 7.62 30.84 -2.24
CA MET A 96 6.85 29.64 -1.98
C MET A 96 7.85 28.53 -1.77
N LYS A 97 7.77 27.86 -0.62
CA LYS A 97 8.62 26.71 -0.36
C LYS A 97 8.31 25.67 -1.43
N LYS A 98 9.35 25.15 -2.08
CA LYS A 98 9.21 24.12 -3.11
C LYS A 98 9.62 22.77 -2.58
N VAL A 99 8.98 21.72 -3.08
CA VAL A 99 9.38 20.33 -2.89
C VAL A 99 10.11 19.86 -4.13
N CYS A 100 11.36 19.41 -3.96
CA CYS A 100 12.12 18.74 -4.99
C CYS A 100 11.66 17.28 -5.08
N LEU A 101 10.84 16.94 -6.08
CA LEU A 101 10.34 15.60 -6.30
C LEU A 101 11.26 14.83 -7.25
N PHE A 102 12.01 13.89 -6.68
CA PHE A 102 12.72 12.85 -7.43
C PHE A 102 11.78 11.68 -7.73
N TYR A 103 12.09 10.91 -8.78
CA TYR A 103 11.26 9.77 -9.19
C TYR A 103 12.13 8.69 -9.86
N CYS A 104 11.67 7.44 -9.83
CA CYS A 104 12.29 6.37 -10.62
C CYS A 104 11.77 6.37 -12.07
N ALA A 105 12.48 5.71 -12.98
CA ALA A 105 12.11 5.73 -14.40
C ALA A 105 10.66 5.28 -14.67
N GLU A 106 10.19 4.27 -13.93
CA GLU A 106 8.84 3.71 -14.09
C GLU A 106 7.73 4.68 -13.68
N THR A 107 7.99 5.59 -12.74
CA THR A 107 6.99 6.54 -12.23
C THR A 107 7.01 7.88 -12.95
N LYS A 108 7.82 8.07 -13.99
CA LYS A 108 7.96 9.35 -14.70
C LYS A 108 6.62 9.97 -15.09
N ALA A 109 5.73 9.20 -15.70
CA ALA A 109 4.43 9.71 -16.14
C ALA A 109 3.53 10.15 -14.97
N LEU A 110 3.63 9.49 -13.81
CA LEU A 110 2.93 9.89 -12.59
C LEU A 110 3.59 11.13 -11.97
N ALA A 111 4.91 11.19 -11.91
CA ALA A 111 5.65 12.34 -11.40
C ALA A 111 5.31 13.63 -12.18
N GLU A 112 5.23 13.54 -13.52
CA GLU A 112 4.81 14.65 -14.38
C GLU A 112 3.39 15.12 -14.06
N ARG A 113 2.46 14.19 -13.82
CA ARG A 113 1.10 14.55 -13.38
C ARG A 113 1.11 15.19 -12.00
N VAL A 114 1.84 14.64 -11.02
CA VAL A 114 1.96 15.19 -9.66
C VAL A 114 2.48 16.63 -9.71
N ALA A 115 3.50 16.90 -10.51
CA ALA A 115 4.05 18.25 -10.66
C ALA A 115 3.07 19.22 -11.34
N ALA A 116 2.19 18.73 -12.21
CA ALA A 116 1.15 19.55 -12.84
C ALA A 116 0.03 19.95 -11.87
N GLU A 117 -0.16 19.24 -10.76
CA GLU A 117 -1.16 19.57 -9.73
C GLU A 117 -0.76 20.78 -8.87
N SER A 118 0.52 21.16 -8.82
CA SER A 118 0.99 22.24 -7.95
C SER A 118 2.34 22.83 -8.39
N ASP A 119 2.39 24.16 -8.54
CA ASP A 119 3.60 24.93 -8.82
C ASP A 119 4.67 24.83 -7.70
N ALA A 120 4.29 24.31 -6.53
CA ALA A 120 5.22 24.07 -5.42
C ALA A 120 6.07 22.80 -5.63
N ILE A 121 5.75 21.95 -6.61
CA ILE A 121 6.44 20.68 -6.85
C ILE A 121 7.38 20.83 -8.05
N GLU A 122 8.67 20.64 -7.82
CA GLU A 122 9.69 20.74 -8.85
C GLU A 122 10.34 19.38 -9.10
N LEU A 123 10.27 18.89 -10.33
CA LEU A 123 10.86 17.60 -10.70
C LEU A 123 12.39 17.64 -10.69
N ARG A 124 12.98 16.54 -10.21
CA ARG A 124 14.41 16.28 -10.21
C ARG A 124 14.70 14.89 -10.77
N GLY A 125 15.71 14.80 -11.62
CA GLY A 125 16.15 13.54 -12.21
C GLY A 125 17.20 12.81 -11.37
N ILE A 126 17.32 11.51 -11.59
CA ILE A 126 18.44 10.68 -11.14
C ILE A 126 19.02 10.02 -12.38
N THR A 127 20.34 9.93 -12.44
CA THR A 127 21.03 9.17 -13.48
C THR A 127 21.13 7.72 -13.02
N TRP A 128 20.26 6.87 -13.57
CA TRP A 128 20.22 5.42 -13.34
C TRP A 128 21.13 4.74 -14.36
N ARG A 129 22.28 4.21 -13.92
CA ARG A 129 23.21 3.43 -14.75
C ARG A 129 23.54 2.14 -14.04
N THR A 130 24.20 1.24 -14.75
CA THR A 130 24.64 -0.07 -14.25
C THR A 130 26.11 -0.26 -14.59
N PHE A 131 26.86 -0.91 -13.71
CA PHE A 131 28.19 -1.43 -14.02
C PHE A 131 28.09 -2.69 -14.91
N ASP A 132 29.21 -3.12 -15.49
CA ASP A 132 29.23 -4.28 -16.40
C ASP A 132 28.83 -5.61 -15.70
N ASP A 133 28.93 -5.67 -14.36
CA ASP A 133 28.52 -6.82 -13.54
C ASP A 133 27.04 -6.79 -13.13
N GLY A 134 26.28 -5.77 -13.57
CA GLY A 134 24.85 -5.64 -13.28
C GLY A 134 24.51 -4.86 -12.00
N PHE A 135 25.49 -4.44 -11.20
CA PHE A 135 25.22 -3.63 -10.00
C PHE A 135 24.95 -2.16 -10.34
N PRO A 136 24.15 -1.44 -9.53
CA PRO A 136 23.73 -0.08 -9.84
C PRO A 136 24.87 0.96 -9.68
N ASN A 137 24.99 1.85 -10.68
CA ASN A 137 25.92 2.99 -10.74
C ASN A 137 25.13 4.31 -10.78
N LEU A 138 24.61 4.71 -9.62
CA LEU A 138 23.65 5.80 -9.50
C LEU A 138 24.33 7.14 -9.28
N PHE A 139 23.76 8.19 -9.86
CA PHE A 139 24.23 9.55 -9.63
C PHE A 139 23.05 10.51 -9.47
N ILE A 140 23.11 11.36 -8.44
CA ILE A 140 22.12 12.41 -8.16
C ILE A 140 22.69 13.75 -8.66
N PRO A 141 22.25 14.27 -9.81
CA PRO A 141 22.74 15.53 -10.34
C PRO A 141 22.38 16.69 -9.39
N ASN A 142 23.26 17.69 -9.32
CA ASN A 142 23.06 18.89 -8.50
C ASN A 142 22.71 18.61 -7.02
N ALA A 143 23.35 17.62 -6.40
CA ALA A 143 23.15 17.27 -4.98
C ALA A 143 23.40 18.45 -4.00
N GLN A 144 24.20 19.44 -4.40
CA GLN A 144 24.41 20.67 -3.61
C GLN A 144 23.17 21.57 -3.60
N GLY A 145 22.41 21.61 -4.70
CA GLY A 145 21.24 22.47 -4.87
C GLY A 145 20.02 22.07 -4.05
N ILE A 146 19.99 20.85 -3.49
CA ILE A 146 18.88 20.36 -2.65
C ILE A 146 19.12 20.55 -1.15
N ARG A 147 20.28 21.09 -0.76
CA ARG A 147 20.58 21.36 0.66
C ARG A 147 19.57 22.35 1.25
N GLY A 148 19.02 22.01 2.42
CA GLY A 148 18.00 22.82 3.07
C GLY A 148 16.63 22.83 2.38
N GLN A 149 16.44 22.05 1.32
CA GLN A 149 15.15 21.94 0.63
C GLN A 149 14.30 20.81 1.19
N HIS A 150 12.99 20.87 0.95
CA HIS A 150 12.09 19.74 1.14
C HIS A 150 12.23 18.79 -0.05
N VAL A 151 12.51 17.52 0.20
CA VAL A 151 12.78 16.53 -0.85
C VAL A 151 11.79 15.38 -0.74
N ALA A 152 11.28 14.94 -1.88
CA ALA A 152 10.45 13.75 -1.98
C ALA A 152 11.02 12.78 -3.02
N PHE A 153 10.76 11.49 -2.84
CA PHE A 153 11.07 10.46 -3.83
C PHE A 153 9.83 9.62 -4.14
N LEU A 154 9.37 9.66 -5.39
CA LEU A 154 8.30 8.81 -5.89
C LEU A 154 8.88 7.48 -6.39
N ALA A 155 8.82 6.49 -5.52
CA ALA A 155 9.34 5.15 -5.74
C ALA A 155 8.32 4.24 -6.45
N SER A 156 8.83 3.17 -7.07
CA SER A 156 8.02 2.02 -7.46
C SER A 156 8.80 0.73 -7.22
N PHE A 157 8.33 -0.10 -6.30
CA PHE A 157 8.99 -1.34 -5.91
C PHE A 157 8.42 -2.53 -6.70
N SER A 158 8.53 -2.44 -8.03
CA SER A 158 7.96 -3.41 -8.98
C SER A 158 8.75 -4.72 -9.08
N SER A 159 10.04 -4.73 -8.68
CA SER A 159 10.88 -5.94 -8.64
C SER A 159 11.95 -5.87 -7.54
N PRO A 160 12.48 -7.01 -7.06
CA PRO A 160 13.56 -7.04 -6.06
C PRO A 160 14.82 -6.26 -6.49
N GLY A 161 15.20 -6.33 -7.77
CA GLY A 161 16.35 -5.60 -8.30
C GLY A 161 16.14 -4.08 -8.24
N LEU A 162 14.95 -3.61 -8.63
CA LEU A 162 14.59 -2.19 -8.55
C LEU A 162 14.43 -1.70 -7.10
N ILE A 163 13.99 -2.56 -6.18
CA ILE A 163 13.98 -2.26 -4.74
C ILE A 163 15.41 -1.99 -4.27
N PHE A 164 16.34 -2.89 -4.57
CA PHE A 164 17.75 -2.75 -4.15
C PHE A 164 18.38 -1.47 -4.71
N GLU A 165 18.18 -1.19 -5.99
CA GLU A 165 18.66 0.02 -6.64
C GLU A 165 18.06 1.29 -6.00
N GLN A 166 16.73 1.36 -5.85
CA GLN A 166 16.05 2.54 -5.31
C GLN A 166 16.34 2.77 -3.83
N LEU A 167 16.53 1.72 -3.03
CA LEU A 167 16.93 1.84 -1.63
C LEU A 167 18.25 2.62 -1.49
N SER A 168 19.17 2.47 -2.44
CA SER A 168 20.44 3.21 -2.44
C SER A 168 20.22 4.72 -2.54
N VAL A 169 19.27 5.15 -3.38
CA VAL A 169 18.86 6.57 -3.51
C VAL A 169 18.10 7.03 -2.28
N VAL A 170 17.12 6.25 -1.82
CA VAL A 170 16.29 6.55 -0.66
C VAL A 170 17.14 6.76 0.59
N TYR A 171 18.21 5.96 0.77
CA TYR A 171 19.16 6.16 1.87
C TYR A 171 20.07 7.37 1.66
N ALA A 172 20.43 7.70 0.41
CA ALA A 172 21.34 8.80 0.11
C ALA A 172 20.69 10.18 0.26
N LEU A 173 19.47 10.38 -0.23
CA LEU A 173 18.81 11.70 -0.28
C LEU A 173 18.73 12.42 1.09
N PRO A 174 18.29 11.78 2.19
CA PRO A 174 18.25 12.42 3.50
C PRO A 174 19.62 12.91 3.99
N LYS A 175 20.69 12.19 3.64
CA LYS A 175 22.07 12.52 4.02
C LYS A 175 22.65 13.71 3.27
N LEU A 176 21.97 14.20 2.22
CA LEU A 176 22.40 15.37 1.45
C LEU A 176 21.97 16.70 2.10
N PHE A 177 21.83 16.71 3.43
CA PHE A 177 21.51 17.90 4.24
C PHE A 177 20.18 18.58 3.85
N VAL A 178 19.21 17.79 3.39
CA VAL A 178 17.85 18.23 3.06
C VAL A 178 17.10 18.61 4.34
N SER A 179 16.12 19.51 4.22
CA SER A 179 15.29 19.95 5.36
C SER A 179 14.30 18.88 5.79
N SER A 180 13.65 18.19 4.86
CA SER A 180 12.80 17.04 5.14
C SER A 180 12.88 16.04 4.01
N PHE A 181 12.53 14.79 4.29
CA PHE A 181 12.45 13.74 3.28
C PHE A 181 11.12 12.99 3.35
N THR A 182 10.43 12.91 2.22
CA THR A 182 9.20 12.12 2.04
C THR A 182 9.43 11.02 1.01
N LEU A 183 9.28 9.76 1.42
CA LEU A 183 9.20 8.64 0.51
C LEU A 183 7.74 8.42 0.11
N VAL A 184 7.41 8.64 -1.15
CA VAL A 184 6.12 8.25 -1.71
C VAL A 184 6.29 6.87 -2.34
N LEU A 185 5.72 5.85 -1.70
CA LEU A 185 5.71 4.47 -2.17
C LEU A 185 4.24 4.08 -2.39
N PRO A 186 3.67 4.31 -3.58
CA PRO A 186 2.23 4.15 -3.79
C PRO A 186 1.71 2.75 -3.47
N PHE A 187 2.52 1.72 -3.71
CA PHE A 187 2.19 0.32 -3.44
C PHE A 187 3.29 -0.35 -2.61
N PHE A 188 2.90 -1.02 -1.52
CA PHE A 188 3.79 -1.78 -0.65
C PHE A 188 3.80 -3.27 -1.05
N PRO A 189 4.82 -3.76 -1.80
CA PRO A 189 4.71 -5.00 -2.58
C PRO A 189 4.68 -6.28 -1.76
N THR A 190 5.21 -6.27 -0.53
CA THR A 190 5.22 -7.44 0.35
C THR A 190 4.06 -7.46 1.35
N GLY A 191 3.12 -6.51 1.26
CA GLY A 191 2.04 -6.33 2.24
C GLY A 191 1.10 -7.53 2.41
N THR A 192 0.98 -8.40 1.40
CA THR A 192 0.17 -9.63 1.50
C THR A 192 0.86 -10.79 2.24
N SER A 193 2.10 -10.58 2.68
CA SER A 193 2.90 -11.51 3.47
C SER A 193 3.19 -10.87 4.83
N GLU A 194 2.12 -10.44 5.48
CA GLU A 194 2.13 -9.76 6.77
C GLU A 194 2.16 -10.73 7.95
N ARG A 195 1.51 -11.89 7.83
CA ARG A 195 1.37 -12.86 8.93
C ARG A 195 2.04 -14.20 8.60
N MET A 196 2.40 -14.92 9.66
CA MET A 196 2.80 -16.32 9.60
C MET A 196 1.56 -17.20 9.79
N GLU A 197 1.38 -18.21 8.96
CA GLU A 197 0.33 -19.23 9.17
C GLU A 197 0.91 -20.43 9.92
N ASP A 198 2.15 -20.78 9.63
CA ASP A 198 2.91 -21.84 10.30
C ASP A 198 4.25 -21.34 10.88
N GLU A 199 4.79 -22.08 11.85
CA GLU A 199 6.14 -21.86 12.38
C GLU A 199 7.19 -22.02 11.26
N GLY A 200 8.00 -20.99 11.04
CA GLY A 200 9.01 -20.95 9.98
C GLY A 200 8.64 -20.10 8.77
N ASP A 201 7.36 -19.69 8.64
CA ASP A 201 6.98 -18.68 7.65
C ASP A 201 7.72 -17.36 7.88
N VAL A 202 8.11 -16.69 6.79
CA VAL A 202 8.80 -15.41 6.85
C VAL A 202 7.85 -14.30 6.42
N ALA A 203 7.45 -13.45 7.36
CA ALA A 203 6.63 -12.27 7.10
C ALA A 203 7.45 -11.19 6.37
N THR A 204 7.46 -11.24 5.03
CA THR A 204 8.29 -10.33 4.22
C THR A 204 7.82 -8.87 4.26
N ALA A 205 6.56 -8.61 4.63
CA ALA A 205 6.08 -7.26 4.93
C ALA A 205 6.87 -6.63 6.07
N PHE A 206 7.10 -7.40 7.15
CA PHE A 206 7.87 -6.95 8.30
C PHE A 206 9.32 -6.62 7.92
N THR A 207 9.98 -7.49 7.15
CA THR A 207 11.36 -7.26 6.70
C THR A 207 11.49 -5.97 5.90
N LEU A 208 10.61 -5.74 4.91
CA LEU A 208 10.66 -4.53 4.10
C LEU A 208 10.38 -3.28 4.94
N ALA A 209 9.38 -3.32 5.82
CA ALA A 209 9.08 -2.20 6.73
C ALA A 209 10.26 -1.88 7.64
N ARG A 210 10.98 -2.89 8.16
CA ARG A 210 12.19 -2.70 8.97
C ARG A 210 13.33 -2.10 8.15
N ILE A 211 13.55 -2.54 6.91
CA ILE A 211 14.51 -1.91 6.00
C ILE A 211 14.18 -0.42 5.83
N LEU A 212 12.94 -0.06 5.50
CA LEU A 212 12.53 1.34 5.37
C LEU A 212 12.66 2.13 6.68
N SER A 213 12.49 1.48 7.83
CA SER A 213 12.67 2.12 9.14
C SER A 213 14.12 2.51 9.44
N HIS A 214 15.09 1.99 8.68
CA HIS A 214 16.50 2.34 8.77
C HIS A 214 16.95 3.43 7.78
N ILE A 215 16.02 4.06 7.07
CA ILE A 215 16.33 5.25 6.26
C ILE A 215 16.94 6.33 7.17
N PRO A 216 18.07 6.94 6.79
CA PRO A 216 18.70 7.98 7.60
C PRO A 216 17.78 9.17 7.84
N ILE A 217 17.85 9.72 9.05
CA ILE A 217 17.08 10.90 9.46
C ILE A 217 17.63 12.15 8.74
N SER A 218 16.73 12.95 8.17
CA SER A 218 17.06 14.25 7.55
C SER A 218 17.24 15.34 8.61
N ARG A 219 17.65 16.57 8.23
CA ARG A 219 17.83 17.65 9.23
C ARG A 219 16.56 17.99 10.01
N GLY A 220 15.40 17.90 9.37
CA GLY A 220 14.10 18.20 9.98
C GLY A 220 13.40 17.01 10.58
N GLY A 221 14.04 15.84 10.64
CA GLY A 221 13.50 14.66 11.34
C GLY A 221 13.31 13.42 10.47
N PRO A 222 12.54 12.44 10.99
CA PRO A 222 12.38 11.13 10.36
C PRO A 222 11.71 11.22 9.00
N THR A 223 11.89 10.18 8.20
CA THR A 223 11.29 10.11 6.86
C THR A 223 9.78 9.96 6.97
N SER A 224 9.00 10.76 6.24
CA SER A 224 7.58 10.52 6.04
C SER A 224 7.39 9.49 4.93
N LEU A 225 6.65 8.41 5.18
CA LEU A 225 6.31 7.41 4.18
C LEU A 225 4.85 7.58 3.77
N VAL A 226 4.55 7.85 2.51
CA VAL A 226 3.19 7.88 1.97
C VAL A 226 2.96 6.61 1.18
N THR A 227 1.97 5.81 1.58
CA THR A 227 1.53 4.60 0.86
C THR A 227 0.01 4.56 0.80
N PHE A 228 -0.53 4.01 -0.28
CA PHE A 228 -1.97 3.92 -0.48
C PHE A 228 -2.46 2.52 -0.14
N ASP A 229 -3.65 2.43 0.47
CA ASP A 229 -4.42 1.21 0.75
C ASP A 229 -3.58 -0.02 1.12
N ILE A 230 -2.71 0.14 2.12
CA ILE A 230 -1.87 -0.94 2.65
C ILE A 230 -2.74 -2.16 3.03
N HIS A 231 -2.22 -3.36 2.75
CA HIS A 231 -3.02 -4.59 2.80
C HIS A 231 -3.61 -4.82 4.20
N ALA A 232 -2.80 -4.69 5.25
CA ALA A 232 -3.26 -4.73 6.63
C ALA A 232 -2.84 -3.47 7.38
N LEU A 233 -3.81 -2.79 8.01
CA LEU A 233 -3.55 -1.58 8.81
C LEU A 233 -2.57 -1.85 9.97
N GLN A 234 -2.53 -3.10 10.45
CA GLN A 234 -1.62 -3.58 11.49
C GLN A 234 -0.14 -3.53 11.06
N GLU A 235 0.15 -3.50 9.75
CA GLU A 235 1.52 -3.29 9.24
C GLU A 235 2.11 -1.94 9.72
N ARG A 236 1.29 -0.99 10.20
CA ARG A 236 1.77 0.20 10.92
C ARG A 236 2.76 -0.15 12.04
N PHE A 237 2.53 -1.25 12.75
CA PHE A 237 3.40 -1.72 13.84
C PHE A 237 4.70 -2.37 13.33
N TYR A 238 4.80 -2.65 12.03
CA TYR A 238 6.03 -3.13 11.41
C TYR A 238 7.01 -2.02 11.08
N PHE A 239 6.60 -0.76 11.10
CA PHE A 239 7.50 0.36 11.01
C PHE A 239 8.10 0.67 12.39
N GLY A 240 9.39 1.00 12.42
CA GLY A 240 10.09 1.48 13.62
C GLY A 240 9.94 3.00 13.79
N ASP A 241 10.49 3.53 14.88
CA ASP A 241 10.24 4.91 15.30
C ASP A 241 10.88 6.00 14.40
N ASN A 242 11.80 5.60 13.51
CA ASN A 242 12.55 6.52 12.64
C ASN A 242 11.88 6.76 11.28
N ILE A 243 10.64 6.32 11.10
CA ILE A 243 9.84 6.56 9.91
C ILE A 243 8.38 6.86 10.32
N LEU A 244 7.74 7.78 9.60
CA LEU A 244 6.38 8.22 9.87
C LEU A 244 5.45 7.71 8.76
N PRO A 245 4.83 6.53 8.92
CA PRO A 245 3.89 6.01 7.92
C PRO A 245 2.58 6.80 7.90
N CYS A 246 2.32 7.44 6.77
CA CYS A 246 1.07 8.04 6.33
C CYS A 246 0.39 7.05 5.37
N PHE A 247 -0.77 6.55 5.78
CA PHE A 247 -1.56 5.61 4.99
C PHE A 247 -2.71 6.36 4.36
N GLU A 248 -2.64 6.54 3.05
CA GLU A 248 -3.65 7.18 2.23
C GLU A 248 -4.58 6.13 1.60
N SER A 249 -5.68 6.58 1.00
CA SER A 249 -6.63 5.69 0.33
C SER A 249 -7.01 6.23 -1.06
N GLY A 250 -7.17 5.33 -2.03
CA GLY A 250 -7.68 5.64 -3.37
C GLY A 250 -9.22 5.71 -3.43
N ILE A 251 -9.93 5.32 -2.37
CA ILE A 251 -11.41 5.34 -2.32
C ILE A 251 -12.04 6.71 -2.64
N PRO A 252 -11.46 7.87 -2.25
CA PRO A 252 -11.99 9.17 -2.69
C PRO A 252 -12.02 9.35 -4.21
N LEU A 253 -11.04 8.78 -4.95
CA LEU A 253 -11.02 8.79 -6.40
C LEU A 253 -12.15 7.93 -6.96
N LEU A 254 -12.35 6.73 -6.41
CA LEU A 254 -13.48 5.86 -6.76
C LEU A 254 -14.81 6.61 -6.55
N LYS A 255 -15.03 7.21 -5.38
CA LYS A 255 -16.27 7.95 -5.08
C LYS A 255 -16.56 9.04 -6.11
N SER A 256 -15.55 9.84 -6.42
CA SER A 256 -15.68 10.91 -7.42
C SER A 256 -16.08 10.33 -8.77
N ARG A 257 -15.45 9.23 -9.17
CA ARG A 257 -15.78 8.55 -10.43
C ARG A 257 -17.19 7.94 -10.44
N LEU A 258 -17.64 7.36 -9.33
CA LEU A 258 -18.99 6.79 -9.21
C LEU A 258 -20.07 7.87 -9.30
N GLN A 259 -19.81 9.08 -8.81
CA GLN A 259 -20.74 10.22 -8.90
C GLN A 259 -20.94 10.71 -10.34
N GLU A 260 -19.94 10.52 -11.21
CA GLU A 260 -20.01 10.89 -12.63
C GLU A 260 -20.79 9.87 -13.48
N LEU A 261 -21.12 8.70 -12.92
CA LEU A 261 -21.85 7.68 -13.66
C LEU A 261 -23.33 8.08 -13.83
N PRO A 262 -23.94 7.74 -14.99
CA PRO A 262 -25.34 8.08 -15.27
C PRO A 262 -26.33 7.38 -14.32
N ASP A 263 -25.93 6.25 -13.74
CA ASP A 263 -26.70 5.44 -12.78
C ASP A 263 -26.14 5.53 -11.35
N SER A 264 -25.53 6.66 -11.00
CA SER A 264 -24.90 6.91 -9.69
C SER A 264 -25.82 6.71 -8.48
N ASP A 265 -27.14 6.82 -8.67
CA ASP A 265 -28.18 6.58 -7.66
C ASP A 265 -28.53 5.09 -7.47
N ASN A 266 -28.16 4.22 -8.41
CA ASN A 266 -28.46 2.78 -8.39
C ASN A 266 -27.23 1.88 -8.16
N ILE A 267 -26.19 2.43 -7.52
CA ILE A 267 -24.94 1.70 -7.25
C ILE A 267 -25.01 0.93 -5.93
N SER A 268 -24.52 -0.30 -5.92
CA SER A 268 -24.16 -1.07 -4.71
C SER A 268 -22.68 -1.36 -4.67
N ILE A 269 -22.10 -1.42 -3.48
CA ILE A 269 -20.73 -1.87 -3.29
C ILE A 269 -20.72 -3.32 -2.84
N ALA A 270 -19.98 -4.16 -3.57
CA ALA A 270 -19.70 -5.53 -3.18
C ALA A 270 -18.27 -5.67 -2.66
N PHE A 271 -18.09 -6.40 -1.57
CA PHE A 271 -16.78 -6.80 -1.08
C PHE A 271 -16.56 -8.29 -1.39
N PRO A 272 -15.46 -8.67 -2.07
CA PRO A 272 -15.23 -10.05 -2.49
C PRO A 272 -14.95 -11.00 -1.30
N ASP A 273 -14.52 -10.46 -0.16
CA ASP A 273 -14.36 -11.17 1.10
C ASP A 273 -14.48 -10.23 2.33
N ASP A 274 -14.45 -10.84 3.53
CA ASP A 274 -14.52 -10.12 4.80
C ASP A 274 -13.31 -9.17 5.02
N GLY A 275 -12.17 -9.43 4.38
CA GLY A 275 -10.96 -8.61 4.50
C GLY A 275 -11.14 -7.26 3.80
N ALA A 276 -11.60 -7.30 2.55
CA ALA A 276 -11.95 -6.12 1.77
C ALA A 276 -13.04 -5.29 2.47
N TRP A 277 -14.08 -5.95 3.00
CA TRP A 277 -15.12 -5.27 3.78
C TRP A 277 -14.52 -4.53 4.97
N LYS A 278 -13.75 -5.20 5.83
CA LYS A 278 -13.10 -4.58 7.01
C LYS A 278 -12.25 -3.35 6.65
N ARG A 279 -11.61 -3.37 5.48
CA ARG A 279 -10.71 -2.29 5.03
C ARG A 279 -11.48 -1.06 4.55
N PHE A 280 -12.58 -1.24 3.84
CA PHE A 280 -13.20 -0.16 3.07
C PHE A 280 -14.63 0.22 3.49
N HIS A 281 -15.33 -0.62 4.26
CA HIS A 281 -16.75 -0.42 4.55
C HIS A 281 -17.06 0.96 5.17
N LYS A 282 -16.22 1.46 6.08
CA LYS A 282 -16.41 2.79 6.72
C LYS A 282 -16.36 3.93 5.70
N GLN A 283 -15.49 3.81 4.70
CA GLN A 283 -15.36 4.83 3.67
C GLN A 283 -16.53 4.76 2.68
N LEU A 284 -17.16 3.60 2.51
CA LEU A 284 -18.21 3.34 1.52
C LEU A 284 -19.61 3.12 2.12
N GLN A 285 -19.81 3.44 3.40
CA GLN A 285 -21.04 3.18 4.15
C GLN A 285 -22.32 3.84 3.60
N HIS A 286 -22.20 4.80 2.68
CA HIS A 286 -23.34 5.48 2.05
C HIS A 286 -23.95 4.68 0.89
N PHE A 287 -23.28 3.62 0.43
CA PHE A 287 -23.80 2.74 -0.59
C PHE A 287 -24.41 1.48 0.04
N PRO A 288 -25.52 0.94 -0.52
CA PRO A 288 -25.97 -0.40 -0.18
C PRO A 288 -24.83 -1.41 -0.34
N THR A 289 -24.61 -2.22 0.68
CA THR A 289 -23.45 -3.10 0.80
C THR A 289 -23.84 -4.55 0.56
N ILE A 290 -23.01 -5.24 -0.22
CA ILE A 290 -23.06 -6.68 -0.46
C ILE A 290 -21.74 -7.27 0.03
N VAL A 291 -21.81 -8.31 0.85
CA VAL A 291 -20.61 -9.00 1.35
C VAL A 291 -20.60 -10.40 0.78
N CYS A 292 -19.52 -10.73 0.09
CA CYS A 292 -19.27 -12.08 -0.36
C CYS A 292 -18.34 -12.82 0.61
N ALA A 293 -18.43 -14.14 0.62
CA ALA A 293 -17.55 -15.01 1.37
C ALA A 293 -16.85 -15.97 0.41
N LYS A 294 -15.52 -16.08 0.58
CA LYS A 294 -14.71 -17.07 -0.11
C LYS A 294 -14.78 -18.39 0.63
N VAL A 295 -15.39 -19.38 0.02
CA VAL A 295 -15.51 -20.74 0.56
C VAL A 295 -14.57 -21.67 -0.22
N ARG A 296 -13.85 -22.53 0.49
CA ARG A 296 -13.07 -23.61 -0.12
C ARG A 296 -13.91 -24.88 -0.08
N GLU A 297 -14.23 -25.44 -1.24
CA GLU A 297 -14.88 -26.74 -1.37
C GLU A 297 -13.91 -27.69 -2.09
N GLY A 298 -13.19 -28.51 -1.32
CA GLY A 298 -12.05 -29.27 -1.81
C GLY A 298 -10.96 -28.34 -2.38
N ASP A 299 -10.51 -28.63 -3.60
CA ASP A 299 -9.51 -27.81 -4.32
C ASP A 299 -10.12 -26.58 -5.02
N LYS A 300 -11.45 -26.44 -5.03
CA LYS A 300 -12.13 -25.32 -5.70
C LYS A 300 -12.35 -24.16 -4.74
N ARG A 301 -12.07 -22.95 -5.22
CA ARG A 301 -12.41 -21.69 -4.54
C ARG A 301 -13.71 -21.17 -5.13
N ILE A 302 -14.74 -21.09 -4.32
CA ILE A 302 -16.07 -20.62 -4.71
C ILE A 302 -16.37 -19.34 -3.92
N VAL A 303 -17.08 -18.41 -4.53
CA VAL A 303 -17.59 -17.20 -3.85
C VAL A 303 -19.09 -17.37 -3.63
N ARG A 304 -19.60 -16.94 -2.47
CA ARG A 304 -21.04 -16.90 -2.16
C ARG A 304 -21.41 -15.54 -1.59
N ILE A 305 -22.62 -15.08 -1.87
CA ILE A 305 -23.16 -13.89 -1.20
C ILE A 305 -23.51 -14.29 0.23
N LYS A 306 -22.96 -13.56 1.20
CA LYS A 306 -23.21 -13.74 2.63
C LYS A 306 -24.29 -12.76 3.10
N GLU A 307 -24.22 -11.52 2.64
CA GLU A 307 -25.13 -10.42 3.00
C GLU A 307 -25.38 -9.50 1.81
N GLY A 308 -26.56 -8.88 1.74
CA GLY A 308 -26.96 -7.94 0.69
C GLY A 308 -27.64 -8.59 -0.51
N ASP A 309 -28.21 -7.75 -1.38
CA ASP A 309 -28.92 -8.17 -2.60
C ASP A 309 -28.38 -7.38 -3.82
N PRO A 310 -27.81 -8.06 -4.83
CA PRO A 310 -27.36 -7.42 -6.06
C PRO A 310 -28.46 -7.17 -7.08
N ALA A 311 -29.66 -7.73 -6.91
CA ALA A 311 -30.70 -7.74 -7.94
C ALA A 311 -31.10 -6.33 -8.40
N GLY A 312 -31.08 -6.09 -9.72
CA GLY A 312 -31.49 -4.82 -10.31
C GLY A 312 -30.49 -3.66 -10.17
N ARG A 313 -29.28 -3.92 -9.65
CA ARG A 313 -28.31 -2.87 -9.31
C ARG A 313 -27.04 -2.92 -10.16
N HIS A 314 -26.41 -1.76 -10.30
CA HIS A 314 -25.01 -1.69 -10.75
C HIS A 314 -24.11 -1.99 -9.55
N VAL A 315 -23.49 -3.17 -9.54
CA VAL A 315 -22.63 -3.60 -8.45
C VAL A 315 -21.17 -3.29 -8.75
N VAL A 316 -20.49 -2.61 -7.83
CA VAL A 316 -19.05 -2.32 -7.92
C VAL A 316 -18.32 -3.16 -6.87
N ILE A 317 -17.50 -4.11 -7.34
CA ILE A 317 -16.66 -4.94 -6.49
C ILE A 317 -15.43 -4.11 -6.07
N VAL A 318 -15.18 -3.97 -4.78
CA VAL A 318 -14.08 -3.16 -4.24
C VAL A 318 -13.09 -4.03 -3.48
N ASP A 319 -11.82 -3.96 -3.85
CA ASP A 319 -10.71 -4.63 -3.13
C ASP A 319 -9.46 -3.73 -3.11
N ASP A 320 -8.44 -4.07 -2.32
CA ASP A 320 -7.19 -3.27 -2.26
C ASP A 320 -6.31 -3.55 -3.47
N LEU A 321 -6.24 -4.81 -3.87
CA LEU A 321 -5.35 -5.26 -4.93
C LEU A 321 -5.92 -6.43 -5.72
N VAL A 322 -5.30 -6.69 -6.87
CA VAL A 322 -5.57 -7.90 -7.66
C VAL A 322 -4.28 -8.47 -8.24
N GLN A 323 -4.13 -9.79 -8.10
CA GLN A 323 -3.05 -10.55 -8.76
C GLN A 323 -3.63 -11.43 -9.87
N SER A 324 -4.10 -12.64 -9.56
CA SER A 324 -4.62 -13.56 -10.58
C SER A 324 -6.00 -13.16 -11.11
N GLY A 325 -6.80 -12.44 -10.32
CA GLY A 325 -8.16 -12.06 -10.66
C GLY A 325 -9.23 -13.11 -10.37
N GLY A 326 -8.85 -14.30 -9.89
CA GLY A 326 -9.80 -15.40 -9.69
C GLY A 326 -10.98 -15.07 -8.76
N THR A 327 -10.70 -14.42 -7.62
CA THR A 327 -11.76 -14.03 -6.67
C THR A 327 -12.72 -13.01 -7.28
N LEU A 328 -12.22 -12.00 -7.99
CA LEU A 328 -13.05 -10.96 -8.62
C LEU A 328 -13.95 -11.54 -9.72
N ILE A 329 -13.40 -12.41 -10.58
CA ILE A 329 -14.18 -13.06 -11.65
C ILE A 329 -15.28 -13.95 -11.06
N GLU A 330 -14.97 -14.72 -10.01
CA GLU A 330 -15.98 -15.57 -9.38
C GLU A 330 -17.06 -14.73 -8.67
N CYS A 331 -16.65 -13.65 -8.00
CA CYS A 331 -17.58 -12.69 -7.40
C CYS A 331 -18.49 -12.06 -8.48
N GLN A 332 -17.93 -11.64 -9.62
CA GLN A 332 -18.68 -11.13 -10.76
C GLN A 332 -19.73 -12.14 -11.27
N ARG A 333 -19.36 -13.41 -11.47
CA ARG A 333 -20.31 -14.45 -11.89
C ARG A 333 -21.45 -14.66 -10.89
N VAL A 334 -21.11 -14.71 -9.61
CA VAL A 334 -22.10 -14.90 -8.54
C VAL A 334 -23.06 -13.73 -8.48
N LEU A 335 -22.56 -12.49 -8.54
CA LEU A 335 -23.39 -11.28 -8.53
C LEU A 335 -24.31 -11.21 -9.77
N ALA A 336 -23.80 -11.57 -10.95
CA ALA A 336 -24.59 -11.63 -12.18
C ALA A 336 -25.71 -12.67 -12.08
N ALA A 337 -25.39 -13.87 -11.58
CA ALA A 337 -26.35 -14.94 -11.38
C ALA A 337 -27.47 -14.58 -10.38
N HIS A 338 -27.22 -13.63 -9.49
CA HIS A 338 -28.21 -13.10 -8.54
C HIS A 338 -28.88 -11.81 -9.02
N GLY A 339 -28.76 -11.48 -10.31
CA GLY A 339 -29.55 -10.43 -10.96
C GLY A 339 -28.95 -9.04 -10.95
N ALA A 340 -27.64 -8.88 -10.69
CA ALA A 340 -26.95 -7.61 -10.95
C ALA A 340 -27.14 -7.20 -12.41
N THR A 341 -27.45 -5.93 -12.68
CA THR A 341 -27.67 -5.44 -14.06
C THR A 341 -26.37 -5.03 -14.74
N LYS A 342 -25.39 -4.60 -13.95
CA LYS A 342 -24.04 -4.22 -14.38
C LYS A 342 -23.07 -4.59 -13.28
N ILE A 343 -21.86 -4.97 -13.65
CA ILE A 343 -20.80 -5.26 -12.69
C ILE A 343 -19.56 -4.47 -13.08
N SER A 344 -18.99 -3.76 -12.13
CA SER A 344 -17.69 -3.11 -12.27
C SER A 344 -16.78 -3.53 -11.14
N ALA A 345 -15.49 -3.30 -11.29
CA ALA A 345 -14.53 -3.56 -10.23
C ALA A 345 -13.65 -2.33 -10.00
N TYR A 346 -13.22 -2.16 -8.76
CA TYR A 346 -12.18 -1.22 -8.37
C TYR A 346 -11.14 -1.96 -7.55
N VAL A 347 -9.88 -1.73 -7.88
CA VAL A 347 -8.77 -2.00 -6.96
C VAL A 347 -7.81 -0.83 -6.92
N THR A 348 -7.21 -0.57 -5.78
CA THR A 348 -6.13 0.43 -5.73
C THR A 348 -4.92 -0.08 -6.51
N HIS A 349 -4.52 -1.34 -6.29
CA HIS A 349 -3.29 -1.91 -6.86
C HIS A 349 -3.57 -3.03 -7.87
N GLY A 350 -3.48 -2.71 -9.16
CA GLY A 350 -3.49 -3.70 -10.25
C GLY A 350 -2.12 -4.37 -10.42
N ILE A 351 -1.86 -5.52 -9.81
CA ILE A 351 -0.52 -6.16 -9.86
C ILE A 351 -0.35 -7.03 -11.11
N PHE A 352 -1.38 -7.82 -11.42
CA PHE A 352 -1.50 -8.65 -12.63
C PHE A 352 -0.24 -9.37 -13.15
N PRO A 353 0.39 -10.25 -12.35
CA PRO A 353 1.51 -11.07 -12.82
C PRO A 353 1.09 -11.93 -14.02
N ASN A 354 2.04 -12.22 -14.91
CA ASN A 354 1.83 -13.06 -16.10
C ASN A 354 0.67 -12.60 -16.99
N ARG A 355 0.45 -11.28 -17.11
CA ARG A 355 -0.64 -10.69 -17.91
C ARG A 355 -2.03 -11.19 -17.50
N SER A 356 -2.24 -11.53 -16.23
CA SER A 356 -3.55 -11.99 -15.73
C SER A 356 -4.68 -10.96 -15.91
N TRP A 357 -4.35 -9.69 -16.20
CA TRP A 357 -5.31 -8.65 -16.61
C TRP A 357 -6.07 -9.02 -17.89
N GLU A 358 -5.53 -9.87 -18.76
CA GLU A 358 -6.19 -10.32 -20.01
C GLU A 358 -7.45 -11.14 -19.77
N ARG A 359 -7.64 -11.65 -18.55
CA ARG A 359 -8.82 -12.43 -18.17
C ARG A 359 -10.08 -11.57 -17.97
N PHE A 360 -9.92 -10.24 -17.92
CA PHE A 360 -11.02 -9.32 -17.67
C PHE A 360 -11.50 -8.73 -18.99
N GLU A 361 -12.70 -9.13 -19.38
CA GLU A 361 -13.35 -8.68 -20.60
C GLU A 361 -14.34 -7.54 -20.32
N ARG A 362 -14.66 -6.77 -21.36
CA ARG A 362 -15.65 -5.70 -21.29
C ARG A 362 -17.05 -6.26 -21.49
N ASP A 363 -17.99 -5.89 -20.62
CA ASP A 363 -19.43 -6.07 -20.89
C ASP A 363 -19.86 -5.13 -22.03
N ASN A 364 -20.34 -5.73 -23.13
CA ASN A 364 -20.76 -5.02 -24.35
C ASN A 364 -22.27 -4.68 -24.39
N GLY A 365 -22.97 -4.68 -23.25
CA GLY A 365 -24.30 -4.08 -23.15
C GLY A 365 -25.37 -5.00 -22.56
N GLY A 366 -25.16 -5.44 -21.33
CA GLY A 366 -26.21 -6.10 -20.53
C GLY A 366 -25.98 -7.59 -20.27
N ASN A 367 -24.74 -8.06 -20.44
CA ASN A 367 -24.34 -9.43 -20.13
C ASN A 367 -23.30 -9.41 -18.98
N PRO A 368 -23.71 -9.04 -17.76
CA PRO A 368 -22.82 -8.91 -16.60
C PRO A 368 -22.15 -10.23 -16.22
N GLU A 369 -22.58 -11.37 -16.76
CA GLU A 369 -21.94 -12.68 -16.63
C GLU A 369 -20.67 -12.86 -17.47
N ASN A 370 -20.49 -12.08 -18.54
CA ASN A 370 -19.39 -12.25 -19.51
C ASN A 370 -18.27 -11.20 -19.36
N GLY A 371 -18.45 -10.15 -18.56
CA GLY A 371 -17.43 -9.13 -18.41
C GLY A 371 -17.76 -8.06 -17.38
N LEU A 372 -16.85 -7.09 -17.25
CA LEU A 372 -17.03 -5.92 -16.42
C LEU A 372 -17.40 -4.72 -17.29
N THR A 373 -18.32 -3.88 -16.82
CA THR A 373 -18.63 -2.59 -17.44
C THR A 373 -17.43 -1.65 -17.35
N TYR A 374 -16.83 -1.56 -16.15
CA TYR A 374 -15.61 -0.82 -15.88
C TYR A 374 -14.71 -1.61 -14.92
N PHE A 375 -13.40 -1.48 -15.09
CA PHE A 375 -12.42 -1.91 -14.11
C PHE A 375 -11.49 -0.74 -13.78
N TRP A 376 -11.82 -0.04 -12.70
CA TRP A 376 -10.99 1.05 -12.21
C TRP A 376 -9.78 0.52 -11.46
N ILE A 377 -8.60 1.02 -11.83
CA ILE A 377 -7.37 0.83 -11.09
C ILE A 377 -6.73 2.19 -10.82
N THR A 378 -5.82 2.29 -9.84
CA THR A 378 -4.99 3.49 -9.72
C THR A 378 -3.67 3.33 -10.45
N ASP A 379 -2.87 4.40 -10.51
CA ASP A 379 -1.52 4.39 -11.05
C ASP A 379 -0.42 4.05 -10.03
N SER A 380 -0.80 3.37 -8.93
CA SER A 380 0.15 2.83 -7.96
C SER A 380 1.13 1.79 -8.54
N CYS A 381 0.75 1.14 -9.65
CA CYS A 381 1.54 0.10 -10.33
C CYS A 381 1.82 0.54 -11.79
N PRO A 382 2.92 1.28 -12.06
CA PRO A 382 3.13 1.93 -13.36
C PRO A 382 3.27 0.97 -14.55
N LEU A 383 3.86 -0.21 -14.34
CA LEU A 383 3.98 -1.24 -15.38
C LEU A 383 2.60 -1.75 -15.83
N THR A 384 1.69 -1.96 -14.87
CA THR A 384 0.31 -2.34 -15.16
C THR A 384 -0.42 -1.24 -15.90
N VAL A 385 -0.32 0.01 -15.44
CA VAL A 385 -0.94 1.16 -16.12
C VAL A 385 -0.53 1.19 -17.58
N THR A 386 0.75 0.99 -17.87
CA THR A 386 1.26 0.92 -19.24
C THR A 386 0.67 -0.25 -20.02
N ALA A 387 0.56 -1.42 -19.39
CA ALA A 387 0.04 -2.64 -20.03
C ALA A 387 -1.47 -2.56 -20.36
N VAL A 388 -2.27 -1.90 -19.52
CA VAL A 388 -3.74 -1.83 -19.66
C VAL A 388 -4.24 -0.51 -20.25
N LYS A 389 -3.35 0.45 -20.53
CA LYS A 389 -3.70 1.75 -21.12
C LYS A 389 -4.51 1.55 -22.39
N ASN A 390 -5.66 2.23 -22.47
CA ASN A 390 -6.61 2.17 -23.59
C ASN A 390 -7.16 0.76 -23.88
N LYS A 391 -7.12 -0.16 -22.91
CA LYS A 391 -7.70 -1.49 -23.04
C LYS A 391 -8.93 -1.60 -22.15
N PRO A 392 -10.15 -1.69 -22.72
CA PRO A 392 -11.31 -1.94 -21.89
C PRO A 392 -11.21 -3.32 -21.23
N PRO A 393 -11.80 -3.52 -20.04
CA PRO A 393 -12.64 -2.57 -19.30
C PRO A 393 -11.84 -1.57 -18.43
N PHE A 394 -10.51 -1.53 -18.55
CA PHE A 394 -9.65 -0.78 -17.64
C PHE A 394 -9.75 0.74 -17.80
N GLU A 395 -9.88 1.43 -16.67
CA GLU A 395 -9.80 2.88 -16.55
C GLU A 395 -8.88 3.23 -15.36
N VAL A 396 -7.96 4.19 -15.56
CA VAL A 396 -6.95 4.53 -14.56
C VAL A 396 -7.35 5.81 -13.83
N LEU A 397 -7.55 5.71 -12.52
CA LEU A 397 -7.80 6.83 -11.62
C LEU A 397 -6.46 7.30 -11.03
N SER A 398 -6.03 8.51 -11.42
CA SER A 398 -4.68 9.02 -11.11
C SER A 398 -4.54 9.40 -9.63
N LEU A 399 -3.49 8.90 -8.96
CA LEU A 399 -3.11 9.30 -7.59
C LEU A 399 -2.43 10.66 -7.54
N ALA A 400 -2.20 11.31 -8.69
CA ALA A 400 -1.42 12.54 -8.78
C ALA A 400 -1.88 13.63 -7.81
N GLY A 401 -3.18 13.93 -7.76
CA GLY A 401 -3.76 14.92 -6.85
C GLY A 401 -3.55 14.56 -5.38
N SER A 402 -3.77 13.29 -5.01
CA SER A 402 -3.57 12.82 -3.63
C SER A 402 -2.10 12.88 -3.21
N ILE A 403 -1.18 12.50 -4.11
CA ILE A 403 0.27 12.61 -3.86
C ILE A 403 0.68 14.08 -3.74
N ALA A 404 0.21 14.95 -4.63
CA ALA A 404 0.52 16.37 -4.58
C ALA A 404 0.03 17.01 -3.28
N ALA A 405 -1.18 16.67 -2.82
CA ALA A 405 -1.72 17.10 -1.54
C ALA A 405 -0.86 16.62 -0.35
N ALA A 406 -0.42 15.35 -0.35
CA ALA A 406 0.45 14.80 0.69
C ALA A 406 1.86 15.42 0.73
N LEU A 407 2.29 16.07 -0.36
CA LEU A 407 3.57 16.76 -0.46
C LEU A 407 3.50 18.26 -0.11
N GLN A 408 2.33 18.82 0.22
CA GLN A 408 2.23 20.23 0.61
C GLN A 408 2.95 20.50 1.95
N ILE A 409 3.64 21.65 2.05
CA ILE A 409 4.55 22.03 3.14
C ILE A 409 4.29 23.41 3.73
#